data_AF-A0A349ZW81-F1
#
_entry.id   AF-A0A349ZW81-F1
#
_cell.length_a   1.000
_cell.length_b   1.000
_cell.length_c   1.000
_cell.angle_alpha   90.00
_cell.angle_beta   90.00
_cell.angle_gamma   90.00
#
_symmetry.space_group_name_H-M   'P 1'
#
loop_
_entity.id
_entity.type
_entity.pdbx_description
1 polymer ?
#
loop_
_entity_poly.entity_id
_entity_poly.type
_entity_poly.pdbx_seq_one_letter_code
_entity_poly.pdbx_strand_id
1 'polypeptide(L)'
;NEFYYFDNKNMNQAFDMVAHAETIEGVNYTYLHPVWAYPLNYQFQPDVNGAFYFRRNDLGIERDADREGDYSWVHFVLESEPLEKDIYVLGMFNYYRPSPESKMEYDEASRSYVARIYLKQGFYNYALATMDAAGKVNMGEINGNFWQAENLYQAFLYYRPFGRNYDGLLGYGEFRAPVR
;
A
#
# COMPACT_ATOMS: atom_id res chain seq x y z
N ASN A 1 -12.16 -0.62 3.05
CA ASN A 1 -12.27 -0.84 1.60
C ASN A 1 -11.16 -1.80 1.20
N GLU A 2 -11.20 -2.34 -0.02
CA GLU A 2 -10.05 -3.09 -0.58
C GLU A 2 -8.84 -2.16 -0.73
N PHE A 3 -7.63 -2.73 -0.73
CA PHE A 3 -6.39 -1.98 -0.96
C PHE A 3 -6.27 -1.54 -2.43
N TYR A 4 -5.71 -0.35 -2.65
CA TYR A 4 -5.21 0.02 -3.97
C TYR A 4 -4.01 -0.84 -4.33
N TYR A 5 -3.71 -0.97 -5.62
CA TYR A 5 -2.53 -1.70 -6.06
C TYR A 5 -1.84 -1.04 -7.24
N PHE A 6 -0.59 -1.41 -7.45
CA PHE A 6 0.11 -1.24 -8.72
C PHE A 6 1.08 -2.41 -8.94
N ASP A 7 1.44 -2.66 -10.20
CA ASP A 7 2.46 -3.64 -10.56
C ASP A 7 3.42 -3.06 -11.61
N ASN A 8 4.65 -2.75 -11.20
CA ASN A 8 5.70 -2.30 -12.10
C ASN A 8 6.71 -3.41 -12.46
N LYS A 9 6.26 -4.67 -12.51
CA LYS A 9 7.06 -5.83 -12.97
C LYS A 9 7.79 -5.61 -14.30
N ASN A 10 7.33 -4.68 -15.15
CA ASN A 10 8.08 -4.17 -16.28
C ASN A 10 8.38 -2.69 -16.05
N MET A 11 9.67 -2.35 -15.93
CA MET A 11 10.10 -1.01 -15.49
C MET A 11 9.93 0.07 -16.56
N ASN A 12 9.78 -0.33 -17.83
CA ASN A 12 9.79 0.59 -18.97
C ASN A 12 8.42 0.66 -19.66
N GLN A 13 7.39 0.05 -19.07
CA GLN A 13 6.06 -0.05 -19.67
C GLN A 13 4.98 0.24 -18.63
N ALA A 14 3.93 0.92 -19.06
CA ALA A 14 2.76 1.21 -18.25
C ALA A 14 1.78 0.02 -18.29
N PHE A 15 1.59 -0.63 -17.14
CA PHE A 15 0.62 -1.70 -16.92
C PHE A 15 0.03 -1.61 -15.52
N ASP A 16 -1.15 -2.22 -15.30
CA ASP A 16 -1.67 -2.54 -13.96
C ASP A 16 -1.58 -1.36 -12.96
N MET A 17 -2.35 -0.30 -13.21
CA MET A 17 -2.40 0.97 -12.45
C MET A 17 -1.16 1.89 -12.56
N VAL A 18 -0.15 1.52 -13.34
CA VAL A 18 0.92 2.43 -13.77
C VAL A 18 0.45 3.24 -14.98
N ALA A 19 0.46 4.57 -14.87
CA ALA A 19 0.10 5.50 -15.94
C ALA A 19 1.27 5.77 -16.89
N HIS A 20 2.48 5.88 -16.36
CA HIS A 20 3.70 6.13 -17.14
C HIS A 20 4.91 5.55 -16.44
N ALA A 21 5.92 5.17 -17.22
CA ALA A 21 7.21 4.73 -16.71
C ALA A 21 8.31 5.28 -17.61
N GLU A 22 9.38 5.78 -17.00
CA GLU A 22 10.53 6.33 -17.71
C GLU A 22 11.82 6.09 -16.94
N THR A 23 12.94 6.20 -17.66
CA THR A 23 14.28 6.16 -17.08
C THR A 23 15.01 7.44 -17.46
N ILE A 24 15.38 8.24 -16.47
CA ILE A 24 16.12 9.50 -16.66
C ILE A 24 17.51 9.29 -16.04
N GLU A 25 18.56 9.46 -16.84
CA GLU A 25 19.96 9.32 -16.39
C GLU A 25 20.26 8.01 -15.63
N GLY A 26 19.57 6.92 -16.00
CA GLY A 26 19.73 5.60 -15.37
C GLY A 26 18.92 5.40 -14.08
N VAL A 27 18.09 6.36 -13.69
CA VAL A 27 17.15 6.24 -12.57
C VAL A 27 15.75 5.96 -13.11
N ASN A 28 15.08 4.95 -12.56
CA ASN A 28 13.72 4.59 -12.97
C ASN A 28 12.68 5.40 -12.19
N TYR A 29 11.62 5.78 -12.90
CA TYR A 29 10.48 6.51 -12.39
C TYR A 29 9.19 5.78 -12.82
N THR A 30 8.31 5.55 -11.86
CA THR A 30 7.00 4.93 -12.09
C THR A 30 5.93 5.90 -11.62
N TYR A 31 5.02 6.28 -12.51
CA TYR A 31 3.92 7.18 -12.21
C TYR A 31 2.62 6.40 -12.19
N LEU A 32 1.91 6.45 -11.06
CA LEU A 32 0.64 5.76 -10.91
C LEU A 32 -0.51 6.62 -11.42
N HIS A 33 -1.61 5.97 -11.81
CA HIS A 33 -2.86 6.70 -11.99
C HIS A 33 -3.31 7.35 -10.67
N PRO A 34 -3.87 8.57 -10.72
CA PRO A 34 -4.46 9.19 -9.55
C PRO A 34 -5.60 8.35 -8.99
N VAL A 35 -5.71 8.31 -7.67
CA VAL A 35 -6.86 7.73 -6.97
C VAL A 35 -7.73 8.85 -6.39
N TRP A 36 -9.03 8.58 -6.27
CA TRP A 36 -9.99 9.52 -5.70
C TRP A 36 -10.23 9.26 -4.21
N ALA A 37 -10.40 10.34 -3.44
CA ALA A 37 -10.82 10.25 -2.06
C ALA A 37 -12.33 9.97 -1.92
N TYR A 38 -12.72 9.40 -0.78
CA TYR A 38 -14.12 9.32 -0.32
C TYR A 38 -15.07 8.57 -1.27
N PRO A 39 -14.82 7.29 -1.58
CA PRO A 39 -15.75 6.51 -2.39
C PRO A 39 -17.14 6.46 -1.73
N LEU A 40 -18.19 6.68 -2.53
CA LEU A 40 -19.58 6.69 -2.05
C LEU A 40 -20.16 5.29 -1.87
N ASN A 41 -19.67 4.32 -2.64
CA ASN A 41 -20.17 2.95 -2.69
C ASN A 41 -19.00 1.97 -2.75
N TYR A 42 -19.21 0.78 -2.18
CA TYR A 42 -18.24 -0.31 -2.28
C TYR A 42 -18.13 -0.78 -3.72
N GLN A 43 -16.91 -1.05 -4.16
CA GLN A 43 -16.60 -1.70 -5.42
C GLN A 43 -15.69 -2.89 -5.12
N PHE A 44 -16.09 -4.07 -5.59
CA PHE A 44 -15.27 -5.26 -5.43
C PHE A 44 -14.00 -5.13 -6.28
N GLN A 45 -12.85 -5.18 -5.61
CA GLN A 45 -11.54 -5.14 -6.22
C GLN A 45 -10.65 -6.17 -5.51
N PRO A 46 -10.43 -7.36 -6.10
CA PRO A 46 -9.61 -8.38 -5.47
C PRO A 46 -8.22 -7.85 -5.13
N ASP A 47 -7.79 -8.10 -3.91
CA ASP A 47 -6.49 -7.69 -3.41
C ASP A 47 -5.75 -8.85 -2.71
N VAL A 48 -4.58 -8.56 -2.17
CA VAL A 48 -3.77 -9.51 -1.39
C VAL A 48 -3.64 -9.04 0.06
N ASN A 49 -4.68 -8.37 0.57
CA ASN A 49 -4.81 -7.90 1.96
C ASN A 49 -3.59 -7.08 2.41
N GLY A 50 -3.11 -6.18 1.54
CA GLY A 50 -2.02 -5.25 1.86
C GLY A 50 -0.61 -5.82 1.64
N ALA A 51 -0.49 -7.08 1.21
CA ALA A 51 0.79 -7.70 0.88
C ALA A 51 1.46 -7.07 -0.37
N PHE A 52 2.75 -7.34 -0.51
CA PHE A 52 3.53 -6.97 -1.69
C PHE A 52 4.41 -8.14 -2.09
N TYR A 53 4.77 -8.20 -3.36
CA TYR A 53 5.61 -9.24 -3.93
C TYR A 53 6.60 -8.60 -4.89
N PHE A 54 7.89 -8.87 -4.70
CA PHE A 54 8.87 -8.52 -5.72
C PHE A 54 8.57 -9.33 -6.97
N ARG A 55 8.42 -8.62 -8.09
CA ARG A 55 8.11 -9.22 -9.38
C ARG A 55 8.93 -8.54 -10.44
N ARG A 56 9.39 -9.36 -11.38
CA ARG A 56 10.13 -8.93 -12.55
C ARG A 56 9.58 -9.72 -13.72
N ASN A 57 9.35 -9.03 -14.84
CA ASN A 57 9.01 -9.65 -16.10
C ASN A 57 9.94 -9.09 -17.16
N ASP A 58 10.77 -9.96 -17.68
CA ASP A 58 11.77 -9.68 -18.69
C ASP A 58 11.71 -10.70 -19.82
N LEU A 59 10.49 -11.10 -20.18
CA LEU A 59 10.17 -11.92 -21.34
C LEU A 59 10.93 -13.27 -21.35
N GLY A 60 11.04 -13.93 -20.20
CA GLY A 60 11.54 -15.31 -20.09
C GLY A 60 12.95 -15.48 -19.53
N ILE A 61 13.55 -14.46 -18.91
CA ILE A 61 14.82 -14.55 -18.18
C ILE A 61 14.58 -14.37 -16.67
N GLU A 62 13.35 -14.53 -16.19
CA GLU A 62 13.04 -14.39 -14.76
C GLU A 62 13.71 -15.53 -13.97
N ARG A 63 14.75 -15.23 -13.18
CA ARG A 63 15.38 -16.22 -12.29
C ARG A 63 15.03 -15.93 -10.83
N ASP A 64 15.20 -14.69 -10.38
CA ASP A 64 15.03 -14.33 -8.98
C ASP A 64 14.73 -12.83 -8.78
N ALA A 65 13.45 -12.46 -8.69
CA ALA A 65 13.04 -11.06 -8.50
C ALA A 65 13.53 -10.47 -7.16
N ASP A 66 13.76 -11.30 -6.14
CA ASP A 66 14.30 -10.86 -4.84
C ASP A 66 15.74 -10.38 -4.95
N ARG A 67 16.51 -10.83 -5.95
CA ARG A 67 17.90 -10.40 -6.17
C ARG A 67 18.10 -9.51 -7.39
N GLU A 68 17.29 -9.71 -8.42
CA GLU A 68 17.46 -9.10 -9.75
C GLU A 68 16.50 -7.93 -10.00
N GLY A 69 15.51 -7.73 -9.12
CA GLY A 69 14.59 -6.60 -9.20
C GLY A 69 15.32 -5.26 -9.06
N ASP A 70 15.02 -4.35 -9.97
CA ASP A 70 15.53 -2.97 -9.92
C ASP A 70 14.68 -2.11 -8.96
N TYR A 71 15.05 -0.86 -8.76
CA TYR A 71 14.31 0.10 -7.94
C TYR A 71 13.82 1.27 -8.78
N SER A 72 12.71 1.87 -8.33
CA SER A 72 12.08 3.02 -8.98
C SER A 72 11.54 4.00 -7.96
N TRP A 73 11.58 5.29 -8.31
CA TRP A 73 10.80 6.30 -7.63
C TRP A 73 9.35 6.19 -8.06
N VAL A 74 8.51 5.65 -7.18
CA VAL A 74 7.08 5.49 -7.42
C VAL A 74 6.33 6.74 -6.98
N HIS A 75 5.60 7.36 -7.91
CA HIS A 75 4.82 8.57 -7.70
C HIS A 75 3.36 8.19 -7.44
N PHE A 76 2.95 8.35 -6.19
CA PHE A 76 1.57 8.15 -5.74
C PHE A 76 0.82 9.48 -5.85
N VAL A 77 -0.42 9.44 -6.33
CA VAL A 77 -1.24 10.64 -6.52
C VAL A 77 -2.64 10.41 -5.94
N LEU A 78 -3.08 11.32 -5.09
CA LEU A 78 -4.44 11.38 -4.55
C LEU A 78 -5.08 12.70 -4.98
N GLU A 79 -6.16 12.62 -5.76
CA GLU A 79 -7.00 13.78 -6.07
C GLU A 79 -7.92 14.08 -4.88
N SER A 80 -7.66 15.20 -4.21
CA SER A 80 -8.45 15.68 -3.08
C SER A 80 -8.16 17.16 -2.85
N GLU A 81 -9.13 17.90 -2.32
CA GLU A 81 -8.90 19.25 -1.79
C GLU A 81 -8.00 19.18 -0.53
N PRO A 82 -7.34 20.29 -0.13
CA PRO A 82 -6.49 20.30 1.05
C PRO A 82 -7.25 19.91 2.33
N LEU A 83 -6.64 19.04 3.14
CA LEU A 83 -7.06 18.64 4.47
C LEU A 83 -6.16 19.27 5.54
N GLU A 84 -6.72 19.53 6.72
CA GLU A 84 -5.98 19.89 7.95
C GLU A 84 -5.33 18.67 8.63
N LYS A 85 -5.01 17.63 7.86
CA LYS A 85 -4.40 16.37 8.33
C LYS A 85 -3.28 15.96 7.39
N ASP A 86 -2.29 15.29 7.96
CA ASP A 86 -1.25 14.67 7.16
C ASP A 86 -1.80 13.39 6.50
N ILE A 87 -1.36 13.11 5.27
CA ILE A 87 -1.72 11.91 4.52
C ILE A 87 -0.47 11.07 4.28
N TYR A 88 -0.59 9.75 4.44
CA TYR A 88 0.50 8.81 4.25
C TYR A 88 0.10 7.65 3.34
N VAL A 89 1.02 7.21 2.50
CA VAL A 89 0.91 5.97 1.72
C VAL A 89 1.41 4.81 2.58
N LEU A 90 0.52 3.89 2.95
CA LEU A 90 0.83 2.80 3.88
C LEU A 90 0.53 1.43 3.26
N GLY A 91 1.36 0.45 3.58
CA GLY A 91 1.17 -0.94 3.17
C GLY A 91 2.08 -1.87 3.98
N MET A 92 2.05 -3.17 3.68
CA MET A 92 2.93 -4.12 4.36
C MET A 92 4.42 -3.82 4.12
N PHE A 93 4.77 -3.21 2.98
CA PHE A 93 6.14 -2.84 2.61
C PHE A 93 6.79 -1.79 3.55
N ASN A 94 6.00 -0.99 4.25
CA ASN A 94 6.47 -0.06 5.29
C ASN A 94 5.86 -0.37 6.67
N TYR A 95 5.41 -1.60 6.88
CA TYR A 95 4.82 -2.08 8.13
C TYR A 95 3.61 -1.24 8.61
N TYR A 96 2.91 -0.57 7.68
CA TYR A 96 1.82 0.36 7.98
C TYR A 96 2.20 1.49 8.94
N ARG A 97 3.49 1.90 8.95
CA ARG A 97 3.98 2.96 9.84
C ARG A 97 4.12 4.28 9.07
N PRO A 98 3.44 5.35 9.50
CA PRO A 98 3.69 6.69 8.98
C PRO A 98 5.14 7.09 9.17
N SER A 99 5.73 7.66 8.13
CA SER A 99 7.11 8.12 8.10
C SER A 99 7.21 9.35 7.19
N PRO A 100 8.23 10.21 7.34
CA PRO A 100 8.46 11.31 6.40
C PRO A 100 8.52 10.84 4.95
N GLU A 101 9.10 9.67 4.68
CA GLU A 101 9.24 9.11 3.34
C GLU A 101 7.90 8.69 2.72
N SER A 102 6.92 8.35 3.55
CA SER A 102 5.59 7.94 3.10
C SER A 102 4.55 9.05 3.15
N LYS A 103 4.93 10.27 3.57
CA LYS A 103 4.04 11.43 3.65
C LYS A 103 3.75 11.98 2.27
N MET A 104 2.48 12.30 2.01
CA MET A 104 2.06 12.99 0.80
C MET A 104 2.09 14.50 1.01
N GLU A 105 2.59 15.22 0.02
CA GLU A 105 2.63 16.68 -0.02
C GLU A 105 1.54 17.20 -0.95
N TYR A 106 0.85 18.26 -0.57
CA TYR A 106 -0.17 18.87 -1.42
C TYR A 106 0.48 19.76 -2.47
N ASP A 107 0.15 19.54 -3.74
CA ASP A 107 0.51 20.39 -4.86
C ASP A 107 -0.71 21.22 -5.30
N GLU A 108 -0.63 22.54 -5.10
CA GLU A 108 -1.69 23.48 -5.47
C GLU A 108 -1.94 23.56 -6.97
N ALA A 109 -0.91 23.31 -7.79
CA ALA A 109 -1.01 23.42 -9.24
C ALA A 109 -1.82 22.27 -9.84
N SER A 110 -1.60 21.04 -9.35
CA SER A 110 -2.35 19.85 -9.76
C SER A 110 -3.60 19.59 -8.92
N ARG A 111 -3.80 20.33 -7.82
CA ARG A 111 -4.88 20.10 -6.83
C ARG A 111 -4.92 18.66 -6.34
N SER A 112 -3.75 18.14 -6.01
CA SER A 112 -3.60 16.75 -5.59
C SER A 112 -2.49 16.60 -4.56
N TYR A 113 -2.57 15.53 -3.79
CA TYR A 113 -1.50 15.09 -2.92
C TYR A 113 -0.57 14.16 -3.70
N VAL A 114 0.74 14.33 -3.53
CA VAL A 114 1.78 13.55 -4.19
C VAL A 114 2.76 13.00 -3.16
N ALA A 115 3.09 11.72 -3.27
CA ALA A 115 4.23 11.12 -2.56
C ALA A 115 5.18 10.43 -3.55
N ARG A 116 6.47 10.47 -3.23
CA ARG A 116 7.54 9.84 -4.02
C ARG A 116 8.28 8.85 -3.14
N ILE A 117 8.07 7.57 -3.37
CA ILE A 117 8.63 6.50 -2.52
C ILE A 117 9.53 5.62 -3.37
N TYR A 118 10.77 5.42 -2.92
CA TYR A 118 11.72 4.55 -3.59
C TYR A 118 11.42 3.09 -3.24
N LEU A 119 10.86 2.36 -4.21
CA LEU A 119 10.42 0.98 -4.04
C LEU A 119 11.13 0.06 -5.01
N LYS A 120 11.33 -1.18 -4.57
CA LYS A 120 11.81 -2.25 -5.45
C LYS A 120 10.72 -2.60 -6.46
N GLN A 121 11.12 -3.15 -7.60
CA GLN A 121 10.22 -3.61 -8.63
C GLN A 121 9.27 -4.71 -8.12
N GLY A 122 7.98 -4.55 -8.37
CA GLY A 122 7.00 -5.58 -8.08
C GLY A 122 5.54 -5.13 -8.00
N PHE A 123 4.75 -6.00 -7.40
CA PHE A 123 3.35 -5.77 -7.07
C PHE A 123 3.23 -5.27 -5.63
N TYR A 124 2.46 -4.22 -5.41
CA TYR A 124 2.25 -3.63 -4.09
C TYR A 124 0.78 -3.33 -3.86
N ASN A 125 0.25 -3.76 -2.72
CA ASN A 125 -0.96 -3.16 -2.16
C ASN A 125 -0.61 -1.99 -1.23
N TYR A 126 -1.44 -0.96 -1.28
CA TYR A 126 -1.31 0.21 -0.43
C TYR A 126 -2.68 0.83 -0.12
N ALA A 127 -2.72 1.59 0.97
CA ALA A 127 -3.86 2.37 1.41
C ALA A 127 -3.38 3.77 1.78
N LEU A 128 -4.29 4.73 1.74
CA LEU A 128 -4.01 6.11 2.13
C LEU A 128 -4.55 6.37 3.53
N ALA A 129 -3.69 6.77 4.45
CA ALA A 129 -4.07 7.01 5.84
C ALA A 129 -3.93 8.49 6.20
N THR A 130 -4.90 9.01 6.94
CA THR A 130 -4.79 10.33 7.56
C THR A 130 -4.16 10.20 8.94
N MET A 131 -3.45 11.25 9.38
CA MET A 131 -2.98 11.40 10.76
C MET A 131 -3.38 12.78 11.27
N ASP A 132 -4.07 12.81 12.41
CA ASP A 132 -4.43 14.07 13.07
C ASP A 132 -3.27 14.64 13.90
N ALA A 133 -3.45 15.87 14.41
CA ALA A 133 -2.46 16.54 15.25
C ALA A 133 -2.14 15.80 16.57
N ALA A 134 -2.98 14.85 16.99
CA ALA A 134 -2.73 14.01 18.17
C ALA A 134 -1.95 12.72 17.81
N GLY A 135 -1.60 12.53 16.53
CA GLY A 135 -0.87 11.36 16.04
C GLY A 135 -1.76 10.13 15.81
N LYS A 136 -3.08 10.28 15.81
CA LYS A 136 -4.00 9.16 15.57
C LYS A 136 -4.10 8.89 14.07
N VAL A 137 -3.71 7.69 13.66
CA VAL A 137 -3.78 7.22 12.28
C VAL A 137 -5.17 6.67 11.96
N ASN A 138 -5.72 7.02 10.79
CA ASN A 138 -7.00 6.52 10.29
C ASN A 138 -6.89 6.07 8.82
N MET A 139 -7.05 4.76 8.61
CA MET A 139 -7.03 4.13 7.28
C MET A 139 -8.37 4.21 6.53
N GLY A 140 -9.47 4.57 7.21
CA GLY A 140 -10.81 4.55 6.63
C GLY A 140 -11.29 5.90 6.11
N GLU A 141 -10.65 7.01 6.51
CA GLU A 141 -11.11 8.37 6.20
C GLU A 141 -11.07 8.66 4.70
N ILE A 142 -9.97 8.32 4.02
CA ILE A 142 -9.83 8.52 2.57
C ILE A 142 -10.40 7.32 1.80
N ASN A 143 -10.07 6.10 2.22
CA ASN A 143 -10.37 4.90 1.45
C ASN A 143 -11.82 4.40 1.61
N GLY A 144 -12.54 4.83 2.65
CA GLY A 144 -13.87 4.37 3.00
C GLY A 144 -13.90 3.10 3.85
N ASN A 145 -14.92 3.01 4.71
CA ASN A 145 -15.20 1.87 5.58
C ASN A 145 -16.45 1.12 5.08
N PHE A 146 -16.24 0.04 4.33
CA PHE A 146 -17.31 -0.80 3.79
C PHE A 146 -17.27 -2.16 4.46
N TRP A 147 -18.42 -2.63 4.95
CA TRP A 147 -18.53 -3.92 5.64
C TRP A 147 -18.38 -5.11 4.67
N GLN A 148 -18.58 -4.89 3.37
CA GLN A 148 -18.43 -5.90 2.32
C GLN A 148 -16.99 -6.25 2.00
N ALA A 149 -16.01 -5.43 2.41
CA ALA A 149 -14.63 -5.61 2.03
C ALA A 149 -14.05 -6.93 2.57
N GLU A 150 -13.32 -7.66 1.72
CA GLU A 150 -12.62 -8.86 2.15
C GLU A 150 -11.48 -8.45 3.09
N ASN A 151 -11.43 -9.06 4.27
CA ASN A 151 -10.37 -8.84 5.23
C ASN A 151 -9.91 -10.17 5.82
N LEU A 152 -8.60 -10.33 5.97
CA LEU A 152 -7.97 -11.41 6.70
C LEU A 152 -7.77 -11.01 8.17
N TYR A 153 -8.46 -11.71 9.07
CA TYR A 153 -8.30 -11.54 10.51
C TYR A 153 -7.42 -12.65 11.07
N GLN A 154 -6.45 -12.28 11.91
CA GLN A 154 -5.59 -13.22 12.62
C GLN A 154 -5.85 -13.11 14.12
N ALA A 155 -6.04 -14.26 14.79
CA ALA A 155 -6.23 -14.35 16.22
C ALA A 155 -5.07 -15.12 16.85
N PHE A 156 -4.47 -14.55 17.90
CA PHE A 156 -3.37 -15.13 18.66
C PHE A 156 -3.81 -15.36 20.11
N LEU A 157 -3.80 -16.62 20.56
CA LEU A 157 -4.14 -16.98 21.94
C LEU A 157 -2.86 -17.13 22.76
N TYR A 158 -2.63 -16.20 23.68
CA TYR A 158 -1.49 -16.25 24.60
C TYR A 158 -1.90 -16.71 25.99
N TYR A 159 -1.02 -17.45 26.66
CA TYR A 159 -1.14 -17.83 28.06
C TYR A 159 0.16 -17.55 28.80
N ARG A 160 0.03 -16.91 29.96
CA ARG A 160 1.13 -16.67 30.91
C ARG A 160 0.99 -17.62 32.10
N PRO A 161 1.78 -18.69 32.20
CA PRO A 161 1.74 -19.59 33.34
C PRO A 161 2.22 -18.89 34.63
N PHE A 162 1.65 -19.25 35.78
CA PHE A 162 2.11 -18.75 37.07
C PHE A 162 3.58 -19.12 37.31
N GLY A 163 4.37 -18.17 37.83
CA GLY A 163 5.79 -18.38 38.12
C GLY A 163 6.72 -18.44 36.90
N ARG A 164 6.22 -18.15 35.69
CA ARG A 164 7.03 -18.03 34.47
C ARG A 164 7.15 -16.58 34.01
N ASN A 165 8.23 -16.27 33.32
CA ASN A 165 8.58 -14.93 32.83
C ASN A 165 8.40 -14.78 31.31
N TYR A 166 7.51 -15.58 30.70
CA TYR A 166 7.21 -15.53 29.27
C TYR A 166 5.70 -15.68 29.01
N ASP A 167 5.26 -15.18 27.86
CA ASP A 167 3.94 -15.44 27.27
C ASP A 167 4.06 -16.57 26.25
N GLY A 168 3.37 -17.67 26.47
CA GLY A 168 3.30 -18.77 25.51
C GLY A 168 2.18 -18.51 24.50
N LEU A 169 2.48 -18.54 23.21
CA LEU A 169 1.46 -18.63 22.16
C LEU A 169 0.89 -20.06 22.16
N LEU A 170 -0.34 -20.22 22.66
CA LEU A 170 -1.03 -21.51 22.71
C LEU A 170 -1.76 -21.86 21.41
N GLY A 171 -2.15 -20.86 20.64
CA GLY A 171 -2.93 -21.06 19.43
C GLY A 171 -2.90 -19.87 18.50
N TYR A 172 -3.07 -20.16 17.23
CA TYR A 172 -3.20 -19.18 16.15
C TYR A 172 -4.32 -19.66 15.21
N GLY A 173 -5.10 -18.72 14.71
CA GLY A 173 -6.14 -18.98 13.73
C GLY A 173 -6.34 -17.79 12.81
N GLU A 174 -6.82 -18.08 11.60
CA GLU A 174 -7.16 -17.08 10.60
C GLU A 174 -8.62 -17.20 10.17
N PHE A 175 -9.22 -16.07 9.85
CA PHE A 175 -10.56 -15.99 9.29
C PHE A 175 -10.60 -14.95 8.17
N ARG A 176 -11.02 -15.37 6.98
CA ARG A 176 -11.35 -14.47 5.87
C ARG A 176 -12.85 -14.26 5.86
N ALA A 177 -13.29 -13.00 5.85
CA ALA A 177 -14.69 -12.68 5.63
C ALA A 177 -15.05 -13.09 4.18
N PRO A 178 -15.91 -14.10 3.96
CA PRO A 178 -16.26 -14.50 2.60
C PRO A 178 -17.12 -13.43 1.95
N VAL A 179 -16.81 -13.11 0.69
CA VAL A 179 -17.72 -12.34 -0.17
C VAL A 179 -18.99 -13.17 -0.36
N ARG A 180 -20.14 -12.67 0.09
CA ARG A 180 -21.45 -13.30 -0.13
C ARG A 180 -22.05 -12.92 -1.46
#